data_AF-A0AAV1X1Q3-F1
#
_entry.id   AF-A0AAV1X1Q3-F1
#
_cell.length_a   1.000
_cell.length_b   1.000
_cell.length_c   1.000
_cell.angle_alpha   90.00
_cell.angle_beta   90.00
_cell.angle_gamma   90.00
#
_symmetry.space_group_name_H-M   'P 1'
#
loop_
_entity.id
_entity.type
_entity.pdbx_description
1 polymer ?
#
loop_
_entity_poly.entity_id
_entity_poly.type
_entity_poly.pdbx_seq_one_letter_code
_entity_poly.pdbx_strand_id
1 'polypeptide(L)'
;MSTPTVSPSSMIYNADRELESLPCQSLIQATNVHYGVRPDLRRLLFEIKGSSVKVLASGPKKMRQEVAAICSSGLTENLHFESISFSWIRSSNA
;
A
#
# COMPACT_ATOMS: atom_id res chain seq x y z
N MET A 1 29.63 42.38 31.19
CA MET A 1 28.85 41.14 31.00
C MET A 1 28.85 40.82 29.52
N SER A 2 29.55 39.76 29.13
CA SER A 2 29.85 39.45 27.73
C SER A 2 28.83 38.45 27.20
N THR A 3 28.08 38.84 26.17
CA THR A 3 27.18 37.96 25.40
C THR A 3 28.00 36.87 24.70
N PRO A 4 27.60 35.58 24.77
CA PRO A 4 28.33 34.55 24.06
C PRO A 4 28.03 34.66 22.57
N THR A 5 29.05 34.98 21.78
CA THR A 5 29.03 34.88 20.31
C THR A 5 28.96 33.41 19.94
N VAL A 6 27.76 32.89 19.69
CA VAL A 6 27.59 31.56 19.09
C VAL A 6 28.00 31.67 17.62
N SER A 7 29.07 30.96 17.25
CA SER A 7 29.53 30.85 15.87
C SER A 7 28.42 30.26 14.98
N PRO A 8 28.13 30.81 13.79
CA PRO A 8 27.07 30.34 12.88
C PRO A 8 27.24 28.88 12.44
N SER A 9 28.43 28.31 12.65
CA SER A 9 28.79 26.96 12.21
C SER A 9 28.05 25.82 12.93
N SER A 10 27.22 26.11 13.94
CA SER A 10 26.47 25.10 14.70
C SER A 10 25.08 24.77 14.13
N MET A 11 24.57 25.54 13.15
CA MET A 11 23.26 25.25 12.55
C MET A 11 23.26 24.13 11.50
N ILE A 12 24.44 23.68 11.06
CA ILE A 12 24.58 22.66 9.99
C ILE A 12 24.97 21.28 10.55
N TYR A 13 24.70 20.99 11.83
CA TYR A 13 24.95 19.64 12.36
C TYR A 13 23.77 18.67 12.11
N ASN A 14 22.67 19.16 11.53
CA ASN A 14 21.45 18.37 11.32
C ASN A 14 20.88 18.47 9.88
N ALA A 15 21.69 18.87 8.90
CA ALA A 15 21.23 18.93 7.50
C ALA A 15 21.22 17.55 6.81
N ASP A 16 22.00 16.59 7.32
CA ASP A 16 22.14 15.24 6.75
C ASP A 16 21.25 14.18 7.44
N ARG A 17 20.41 14.59 8.40
CA ARG A 17 19.43 13.66 8.97
C ARG A 17 18.33 13.47 7.94
N GLU A 18 18.38 12.37 7.19
CA GLU A 18 17.29 11.99 6.31
C GLU A 18 15.97 12.13 7.07
N LEU A 19 15.11 13.03 6.60
CA LEU A 19 13.82 13.35 7.17
C LEU A 19 12.95 12.09 7.35
N GLU A 20 13.26 11.06 6.55
CA GLU A 20 12.69 9.71 6.51
C GLU A 20 13.15 8.76 7.65
N SER A 21 14.10 9.16 8.51
CA SER A 21 14.57 8.32 9.64
C SER A 21 13.76 8.49 10.94
N LEU A 22 13.07 9.63 11.09
CA LEU A 22 12.17 9.97 12.19
C LEU A 22 10.65 9.69 12.01
N PRO A 23 10.07 9.44 10.82
CA PRO A 23 8.62 9.34 10.67
C PRO A 23 8.07 8.07 11.31
N CYS A 24 8.82 6.97 11.35
CA CYS A 24 8.29 5.69 11.83
C CYS A 24 7.83 5.75 13.28
N GLN A 25 8.61 6.34 14.19
CA GLN A 25 8.23 6.42 15.60
C GLN A 25 7.09 7.43 15.84
N SER A 26 7.13 8.59 15.19
CA SER A 26 6.08 9.61 15.32
C SER A 26 4.74 9.12 14.78
N LEU A 27 4.74 8.44 13.62
CA LEU A 27 3.53 7.83 13.06
C LEU A 27 2.95 6.75 13.96
N ILE A 28 3.77 5.83 14.46
CA ILE A 28 3.29 4.72 15.31
C ILE A 28 2.70 5.25 16.62
N GLN A 29 3.29 6.29 17.22
CA GLN A 29 2.79 6.89 18.47
C GLN A 29 1.53 7.74 18.26
N ALA A 30 1.37 8.36 17.09
CA ALA A 30 0.23 9.23 16.78
C ALA A 30 -0.96 8.51 16.12
N THR A 31 -0.79 7.25 15.66
CA THR A 31 -1.85 6.51 14.97
C THR A 31 -2.31 5.30 15.77
N ASN A 32 -3.61 5.23 16.03
CA ASN A 32 -4.23 4.00 16.53
C ASN A 32 -4.64 3.13 15.34
N VAL A 33 -3.82 2.11 15.04
CA VAL A 33 -4.05 1.20 13.92
C VAL A 33 -5.09 0.15 14.30
N HIS A 34 -6.26 0.24 13.68
CA HIS A 34 -7.30 -0.77 13.82
C HIS A 34 -7.16 -1.78 12.69
N TYR A 35 -6.66 -2.98 13.01
CA TYR A 35 -6.61 -4.07 12.05
C TYR A 35 -8.01 -4.62 11.83
N GLY A 36 -8.60 -4.29 10.68
CA GLY A 36 -9.82 -4.94 10.22
C GLY A 36 -9.59 -6.41 9.86
N VAL A 37 -10.67 -7.20 9.86
CA VAL A 37 -10.62 -8.58 9.36
C VAL A 37 -10.37 -8.57 7.85
N ARG A 38 -9.56 -9.51 7.37
CA ARG A 38 -9.36 -9.70 5.93
C ARG A 38 -10.70 -10.06 5.27
N PRO A 39 -11.15 -9.34 4.24
CA PRO A 39 -12.41 -9.65 3.57
C PRO A 39 -12.37 -11.03 2.90
N ASP A 40 -13.49 -11.74 2.92
CA ASP A 40 -13.69 -12.96 2.12
C ASP A 40 -13.93 -12.58 0.66
N LEU A 41 -12.85 -12.58 -0.12
CA LEU A 41 -12.86 -12.18 -1.53
C LEU A 41 -13.75 -13.09 -2.38
N ARG A 42 -13.85 -14.37 -2.05
CA ARG A 42 -14.68 -15.33 -2.78
C ARG A 42 -16.15 -14.99 -2.60
N ARG A 43 -16.57 -14.80 -1.35
CA ARG A 43 -17.96 -14.42 -1.06
C ARG A 43 -18.32 -13.10 -1.72
N LEU A 44 -17.45 -12.09 -1.60
CA LEU A 44 -17.65 -10.78 -2.21
C LEU A 44 -17.84 -10.87 -3.73
N LEU A 45 -16.98 -11.62 -4.43
CA LEU A 45 -17.05 -11.74 -5.89
C LEU A 45 -18.28 -12.54 -6.36
N PHE A 46 -18.73 -13.55 -5.60
CA PHE A 46 -19.90 -14.35 -5.94
C PHE A 46 -21.23 -13.64 -5.68
N GLU A 47 -21.27 -12.66 -4.79
CA GLU A 47 -22.47 -11.85 -4.55
C GLU A 47 -22.73 -10.82 -5.67
N ILE A 48 -21.76 -10.58 -6.56
CA ILE A 48 -21.90 -9.62 -7.67
C ILE A 48 -22.84 -10.18 -8.75
N LYS A 49 -23.96 -9.49 -8.96
CA LYS A 49 -24.94 -9.78 -10.01
C LYS A 49 -24.57 -9.06 -11.31
N GLY A 50 -24.75 -9.73 -12.45
CA GLY A 50 -24.52 -9.19 -13.79
C GLY A 50 -24.26 -10.31 -14.78
N SER A 51 -24.47 -10.07 -16.08
CA SER A 51 -24.25 -11.07 -17.14
C SER A 51 -22.82 -11.08 -17.69
N SER A 52 -22.06 -9.99 -17.50
CA SER A 52 -20.65 -9.90 -17.93
C SER A 52 -19.88 -9.01 -16.95
N VAL A 53 -19.26 -9.63 -15.95
CA VAL A 53 -18.50 -8.95 -14.90
C VAL A 53 -17.00 -9.08 -15.19
N LYS A 54 -16.32 -7.93 -15.31
CA LYS A 54 -14.86 -7.85 -15.42
C LYS A 54 -14.23 -7.54 -14.06
N VAL A 55 -13.18 -8.26 -13.70
CA VAL A 55 -12.50 -8.09 -12.41
C VAL A 55 -11.07 -7.59 -12.61
N LEU A 56 -10.72 -6.53 -11.89
CA LEU A 56 -9.37 -5.96 -11.83
C LEU A 56 -8.89 -5.98 -10.37
N ALA A 57 -7.67 -6.47 -10.12
CA ALA A 57 -7.10 -6.53 -8.78
C ALA A 57 -5.68 -5.94 -8.72
N SER A 58 -5.50 -4.99 -7.80
CA SER A 58 -4.22 -4.30 -7.52
C SER A 58 -3.87 -4.46 -6.04
N GLY A 59 -2.64 -4.89 -5.71
CA GLY A 59 -2.24 -5.09 -4.32
C GLY A 59 -1.20 -6.19 -4.13
N PRO A 60 -1.09 -6.78 -2.92
CA PRO A 60 -0.14 -7.85 -2.62
C PRO A 60 -0.28 -9.04 -3.58
N LYS A 61 0.85 -9.68 -3.94
CA LYS A 61 0.88 -10.83 -4.87
C LYS A 61 -0.14 -11.91 -4.49
N LYS A 62 -0.19 -12.27 -3.20
CA LYS A 62 -1.12 -13.28 -2.68
C LYS A 62 -2.58 -12.93 -2.94
N MET A 63 -2.96 -11.67 -2.72
CA MET A 63 -4.34 -11.20 -2.95
C MET A 63 -4.71 -11.27 -4.42
N ARG A 64 -3.83 -10.81 -5.33
CA ARG A 64 -4.10 -10.82 -6.77
C ARG A 64 -4.18 -12.24 -7.34
N GLN A 65 -3.33 -13.15 -6.85
CA GLN A 65 -3.39 -14.57 -7.23
C GLN A 65 -4.68 -15.25 -6.77
N GLU A 66 -5.18 -14.92 -5.58
CA GLU A 66 -6.46 -15.42 -5.08
C GLU A 66 -7.63 -14.94 -5.94
N VAL A 67 -7.66 -13.65 -6.31
CA VAL A 67 -8.69 -13.12 -7.23
C VAL A 67 -8.63 -13.82 -8.59
N ALA A 68 -7.44 -14.01 -9.16
CA ALA A 68 -7.28 -14.74 -10.42
C ALA A 68 -7.80 -16.18 -10.31
N ALA A 69 -7.49 -16.89 -9.22
CA ALA A 69 -7.99 -18.24 -8.99
C ALA A 69 -9.52 -18.31 -8.88
N ILE A 70 -10.15 -17.33 -8.22
CA ILE A 70 -11.62 -17.25 -8.11
C ILE A 70 -12.24 -17.05 -9.50
N CYS A 71 -11.75 -16.07 -10.28
CA CYS A 71 -12.31 -15.78 -11.60
C CYS A 71 -12.06 -16.92 -12.61
N SER A 72 -10.97 -17.66 -12.49
CA SER A 72 -10.67 -18.83 -13.34
C SER A 72 -11.30 -20.13 -12.84
N SER A 73 -12.01 -20.13 -11.70
CA SER A 73 -12.56 -21.35 -11.10
C SER A 73 -13.74 -21.96 -11.85
N GLY A 74 -14.38 -21.22 -12.76
CA GLY A 74 -15.58 -21.66 -13.49
C GLY A 74 -16.81 -21.89 -12.60
N LEU A 75 -16.75 -21.51 -11.32
CA LEU A 75 -17.84 -21.66 -10.35
C LEU A 75 -18.98 -20.65 -10.56
N THR A 76 -18.80 -19.70 -11.48
CA THR A 76 -19.74 -18.62 -11.78
C THR A 76 -19.69 -18.30 -13.27
N GLU A 77 -20.83 -18.36 -13.95
CA GLU A 77 -20.90 -18.15 -15.41
C GLU A 77 -20.69 -16.68 -15.83
N ASN A 78 -20.78 -15.74 -14.88
CA ASN A 78 -20.74 -14.30 -15.13
C ASN A 78 -19.36 -13.64 -14.94
N LEU A 79 -18.38 -14.36 -14.41
CA LEU A 79 -17.03 -13.84 -14.15
C LEU A 79 -16.08 -14.24 -15.28
N HIS A 80 -15.64 -13.24 -16.04
CA HIS A 80 -14.65 -13.44 -17.10
C HIS A 80 -13.33 -12.76 -16.72
N PHE A 81 -12.27 -13.55 -16.65
CA PHE A 81 -10.91 -13.06 -16.45
C PHE A 81 -10.27 -12.77 -17.81
N GLU A 82 -9.83 -11.53 -18.02
CA GLU A 82 -9.27 -11.09 -19.31
C GLU A 82 -7.76 -10.84 -19.23
N SER A 83 -7.28 -10.14 -18.20
CA SER A 83 -5.84 -9.92 -18.01
C SER A 83 -5.48 -9.54 -16.57
N ILE A 84 -4.22 -9.76 -16.21
CA ILE A 84 -3.60 -9.25 -14.99
C ILE A 84 -2.42 -8.37 -15.39
N SER A 85 -2.48 -7.08 -15.04
CA SER A 85 -1.39 -6.14 -15.27
C SER A 85 -0.71 -5.79 -13.95
N PHE A 86 0.62 -5.67 -13.99
CA PHE A 86 1.44 -5.29 -12.86
C PHE A 86 2.13 -3.97 -13.23
N SER A 87 1.69 -2.85 -12.66
CA SER A 87 2.52 -1.65 -12.59
C SER A 87 3.03 -1.52 -11.16
N TRP A 88 4.34 -1.56 -11.00
CA TRP A 88 4.98 -1.02 -9.80
C TRP A 88 5.27 0.45 -10.12
N ILE A 89 4.85 1.39 -9.27
CA ILE A 89 5.57 2.66 -9.21
C ILE A 89 6.93 2.28 -8.65
N ARG A 90 7.91 2.13 -9.55
CA ARG A 90 9.31 2.06 -9.17
C ARG A 90 9.65 3.47 -8.70
N SER A 91 9.81 3.68 -7.39
CA SER A 91 10.59 4.84 -6.95
C SER A 91 12.02 4.55 -7.36
N SER A 92 12.44 5.12 -8.48
CA SER A 92 13.84 5.15 -8.87
C SER A 92 14.55 6.08 -7.89
N ASN A 93 15.18 5.52 -6.86
CA ASN A 93 16.23 6.26 -6.16
C ASN A 93 17.45 6.23 -7.08
N ALA A 94 17.73 7.41 -7.66
CA ALA A 94 18.99 7.74 -8.31
C ALA A 94 20.08 7.98 -7.25
#